data_AF-A0A1I5SPX3-F1
#
_entry.id   AF-A0A1I5SPX3-F1
#
_cell.length_a   1.000
_cell.length_b   1.000
_cell.length_c   1.000
_cell.angle_alpha   90.00
_cell.angle_beta   90.00
_cell.angle_gamma   90.00
#
_symmetry.space_group_name_H-M   'P 1'
#
loop_
_entity.id
_entity.type
_entity.pdbx_description
1 polymer ?
#
loop_
_entity_poly.entity_id
_entity_poly.type
_entity_poly.pdbx_seq_one_letter_code
_entity_poly.pdbx_strand_id
1 'polypeptide(L)'
;MEALPILIFIVGPPLATFLVSVIYFRAAEHYSPGTRLLVSLHGVALTCWFIVAICMNVLGFTGAKFQFVFYAALFIPSALALYSIFRFEGGAIHLLQIVNLVCALAMMILAPLIVGGL
;
A
#
# COMPACT_ATOMS: atom_id res chain seq x y z
N MET A 1 0.99 -4.23 27.55
CA MET A 1 0.93 -5.26 26.49
C MET A 1 -0.07 -4.92 25.37
N GLU A 2 -0.80 -3.80 25.44
CA GLU A 2 -1.82 -3.42 24.44
C GLU A 2 -1.28 -2.66 23.21
N ALA A 3 -0.02 -2.20 23.24
CA ALA A 3 0.57 -1.45 22.12
C ALA A 3 1.02 -2.34 20.94
N LEU A 4 1.34 -3.61 21.21
CA LEU A 4 1.88 -4.53 20.21
C LEU A 4 0.88 -4.87 19.08
N PRO A 5 -0.40 -5.18 19.38
CA PRO A 5 -1.41 -5.42 18.33
C PRO A 5 -1.59 -4.19 17.44
N ILE A 6 -1.70 -3.00 18.03
CA ILE A 6 -1.89 -1.74 17.29
C ILE A 6 -0.70 -1.47 16.36
N LEU A 7 0.52 -1.66 16.86
CA LEU A 7 1.73 -1.51 16.05
C LEU A 7 1.76 -2.49 14.87
N ILE A 8 1.36 -3.74 15.08
CA ILE A 8 1.27 -4.75 14.00
C ILE A 8 0.24 -4.31 12.95
N PHE A 9 -0.92 -3.79 13.36
CA PHE A 9 -1.92 -3.32 12.41
C PHE A 9 -1.45 -2.08 11.64
N ILE A 10 -0.69 -1.18 12.25
CA ILE A 10 -0.14 0.01 11.57
C ILE A 10 1.03 -0.36 10.64
N VAL A 11 1.97 -1.19 11.09
CA VAL A 11 3.21 -1.50 10.34
C VAL A 11 3.03 -2.67 9.36
N GLY A 12 2.10 -3.59 9.63
CA GLY A 12 1.86 -4.77 8.81
C GLY A 12 1.52 -4.46 7.36
N PRO A 13 0.50 -3.62 7.07
CA PRO A 13 0.13 -3.27 5.69
C PRO A 13 1.26 -2.63 4.85
N PRO A 14 1.99 -1.60 5.32
CA PRO A 14 3.09 -1.04 4.54
C PRO A 14 4.25 -2.02 4.36
N LEU A 15 4.53 -2.86 5.36
CA LEU A 15 5.57 -3.89 5.24
C LEU A 15 5.18 -4.96 4.21
N ALA A 16 3.94 -5.43 4.24
CA ALA A 16 3.43 -6.44 3.31
C ALA A 16 3.46 -5.93 1.86
N THR A 17 2.99 -4.71 1.61
CA THR A 17 3.03 -4.09 0.27
C THR A 17 4.46 -3.89 -0.25
N PHE A 18 5.40 -3.55 0.63
CA PHE A 18 6.81 -3.45 0.28
C PHE A 18 7.40 -4.82 -0.10
N LEU A 19 7.20 -5.82 0.75
CA LEU A 19 7.70 -7.18 0.51
C LEU A 19 7.12 -7.77 -0.78
N VAL A 20 5.81 -7.60 -1.00
CA VAL A 20 5.14 -7.98 -2.25
C VAL A 20 5.83 -7.33 -3.46
N SER A 21 6.14 -6.04 -3.38
CA SER A 21 6.81 -5.32 -4.47
C SER A 21 8.19 -5.88 -4.78
N VAL A 22 8.97 -6.20 -3.74
CA VAL A 22 10.31 -6.80 -3.89
C VAL A 22 10.24 -8.21 -4.46
N ILE A 23 9.33 -9.05 -3.92
CA ILE A 23 9.11 -10.42 -4.39
C ILE A 23 8.70 -10.40 -5.87
N TYR A 24 7.77 -9.52 -6.23
CA TYR A 24 7.28 -9.43 -7.60
C TYR A 24 8.39 -8.97 -8.55
N PHE A 25 9.10 -7.90 -8.20
CA PHE A 25 10.18 -7.38 -9.04
C PHE A 25 11.21 -8.47 -9.36
N ARG A 26 11.50 -9.37 -8.41
CA ARG A 26 12.38 -10.53 -8.60
C ARG A 26 11.72 -11.65 -9.41
N ALA A 27 10.48 -12.04 -9.09
CA ALA A 27 9.77 -13.13 -9.76
C ALA A 27 9.41 -12.83 -11.22
N ALA A 28 9.30 -11.55 -11.58
CA ALA A 28 8.97 -11.11 -12.94
C ALA A 28 10.20 -10.98 -13.85
N GLU A 29 11.33 -11.63 -13.54
CA GLU A 29 12.60 -11.49 -14.30
C GLU A 29 12.49 -11.79 -15.80
N HIS A 30 11.53 -12.61 -16.21
CA HIS A 30 11.25 -12.94 -17.61
C HIS A 30 10.57 -11.81 -18.39
N TYR A 31 10.06 -10.77 -17.73
CA TYR A 31 9.47 -9.58 -18.36
C TYR A 31 10.50 -8.46 -18.57
N SER A 32 10.18 -7.53 -19.47
CA SER A 32 11.01 -6.34 -19.69
C SER A 32 11.18 -5.53 -18.39
N PRO A 33 12.31 -4.83 -18.18
CA PRO A 33 12.53 -4.02 -16.99
C PRO A 33 11.41 -3.00 -16.72
N GLY A 34 10.87 -2.39 -17.77
CA GLY A 34 9.75 -1.44 -17.66
C GLY A 34 8.47 -2.11 -17.15
N THR A 35 8.16 -3.30 -17.66
CA THR A 35 7.02 -4.09 -17.19
C THR A 35 7.19 -4.49 -15.72
N ARG A 36 8.40 -4.94 -15.33
CA ARG A 36 8.75 -5.32 -13.96
C ARG A 36 8.62 -4.16 -12.98
N LEU A 37 9.03 -2.96 -13.39
CA LEU A 37 8.85 -1.75 -12.59
C LEU A 37 7.37 -1.43 -12.43
N LEU A 38 6.62 -1.35 -13.53
CA LEU A 38 5.19 -1.01 -13.51
C LEU A 38 4.42 -1.87 -12.51
N VAL A 39 4.51 -3.19 -12.62
CA VAL A 39 3.81 -4.14 -11.75
C VAL A 39 4.23 -4.08 -10.27
N SER A 40 5.48 -3.71 -9.99
CA SER A 40 6.01 -3.60 -8.61
C SER A 40 5.75 -2.24 -7.95
N LEU A 41 5.62 -1.16 -8.73
CA LEU A 41 5.56 0.21 -8.20
C LEU A 41 4.33 0.48 -7.35
N HIS A 42 3.24 -0.28 -7.56
CA HIS A 42 1.99 -0.12 -6.81
C HIS A 42 2.18 -0.33 -5.31
N GLY A 43 2.82 -1.43 -4.92
CA GLY A 43 3.04 -1.73 -3.50
C GLY A 43 4.02 -0.73 -2.87
N VAL A 44 5.08 -0.33 -3.59
CA VAL A 44 6.00 0.73 -3.14
C VAL A 44 5.27 2.05 -2.91
N ALA A 45 4.39 2.44 -3.84
CA ALA A 45 3.59 3.66 -3.70
C ALA A 45 2.67 3.59 -2.47
N LEU A 46 2.00 2.45 -2.23
CA LEU A 46 1.22 2.22 -1.01
C LEU A 46 2.08 2.35 0.25
N THR A 47 3.25 1.69 0.27
CA THR A 47 4.20 1.75 1.39
C THR A 47 4.61 3.20 1.67
N CYS A 48 5.10 3.93 0.67
CA CYS A 48 5.56 5.31 0.82
C CYS A 48 4.43 6.21 1.33
N TRP A 49 3.24 6.07 0.75
CA TRP A 49 2.09 6.88 1.15
C TRP A 49 1.68 6.65 2.59
N PHE A 50 1.70 5.39 3.04
CA PHE A 50 1.39 5.05 4.41
C PHE A 50 2.45 5.52 5.40
N ILE A 51 3.74 5.43 5.05
CA ILE A 51 4.83 5.96 5.86
C ILE A 51 4.68 7.47 6.03
N VAL A 52 4.36 8.21 4.95
CA VAL A 52 4.09 9.65 5.01
C VAL A 52 2.94 9.93 5.99
N ALA A 53 1.85 9.17 5.93
CA ALA A 53 0.72 9.32 6.85
C ALA A 53 1.13 9.11 8.32
N ILE A 54 1.94 8.08 8.61
CA ILE A 54 2.48 7.83 9.96
C ILE A 54 3.38 8.98 10.41
N CYS A 55 4.28 9.47 9.54
CA CYS A 55 5.14 10.61 9.86
C CYS A 55 4.31 11.87 10.15
N MET A 56 3.25 12.12 9.38
CA MET A 56 2.33 13.24 9.63
C MET A 56 1.65 13.13 10.99
N ASN A 57 1.20 11.94 11.38
CA ASN A 57 0.65 11.69 12.73
C ASN A 57 1.66 12.04 13.83
N VAL A 58 2.89 11.51 13.72
CA VAL A 58 3.96 11.72 14.71
C VAL A 58 4.34 13.20 14.84
N LEU A 59 4.27 13.95 13.74
CA LEU A 59 4.53 15.40 13.70
C LEU A 59 3.32 16.23 14.14
N GLY A 60 2.19 15.61 14.48
CA GLY A 60 0.96 16.31 14.89
C GLY A 60 0.15 16.90 13.72
N PHE A 61 0.47 16.54 12.48
CA PHE A 61 -0.31 16.94 11.30
C PHE A 61 -1.48 15.98 11.09
N THR A 62 -2.57 16.20 11.83
CA THR A 62 -3.81 15.42 11.73
C THR A 62 -5.01 16.32 11.42
N GLY A 63 -6.10 15.71 10.96
CA GLY A 63 -7.37 16.39 10.68
C GLY A 63 -8.03 15.92 9.39
N ALA A 64 -9.33 16.20 9.27
CA ALA A 64 -10.18 15.73 8.16
C ALA A 64 -9.62 16.02 6.75
N LYS A 65 -8.92 17.16 6.57
CA LYS A 65 -8.26 17.50 5.30
C LYS A 65 -7.19 16.49 4.87
N PHE A 66 -6.40 15.99 5.83
CA PHE A 66 -5.32 15.05 5.56
C PHE A 66 -5.87 13.64 5.34
N GLN A 67 -6.95 13.30 6.03
CA GLN A 67 -7.68 12.06 5.79
C GLN A 67 -8.26 11.99 4.36
N PHE A 68 -8.86 13.09 3.87
CA PHE A 68 -9.33 13.16 2.48
C PHE A 68 -8.18 13.00 1.48
N VAL A 69 -7.08 13.74 1.67
CA VAL A 69 -5.89 13.65 0.81
C VAL A 69 -5.33 12.24 0.83
N PHE A 70 -5.28 11.61 2.00
CA PHE A 70 -4.83 10.23 2.15
C PHE A 70 -5.69 9.26 1.34
N TYR A 71 -7.01 9.34 1.45
CA TYR A 71 -7.92 8.49 0.66
C TYR A 71 -7.80 8.73 -0.84
N ALA A 72 -7.72 9.99 -1.27
CA ALA A 72 -7.57 10.33 -2.68
C ALA A 72 -6.29 9.73 -3.27
N ALA A 73 -5.19 9.77 -2.53
CA ALA A 73 -3.91 9.23 -2.99
C ALA A 73 -3.83 7.71 -2.93
N LEU A 74 -4.64 7.02 -2.11
CA LEU A 74 -4.78 5.56 -2.17
C LEU A 74 -5.50 5.08 -3.44
N PHE A 75 -6.28 5.94 -4.10
CA PHE A 75 -7.03 5.59 -5.30
C PHE A 75 -6.11 5.18 -6.45
N ILE A 76 -5.05 5.96 -6.72
CA ILE A 76 -4.11 5.72 -7.82
C ILE A 76 -3.45 4.33 -7.72
N PRO A 77 -2.74 3.97 -6.63
CA PRO A 77 -2.11 2.66 -6.54
C PRO A 77 -3.12 1.52 -6.53
N SER A 78 -4.32 1.72 -5.98
CA SER A 78 -5.39 0.70 -5.99
C SER A 78 -5.93 0.47 -7.40
N ALA A 79 -6.19 1.53 -8.16
CA ALA A 79 -6.63 1.45 -9.55
C ALA A 79 -5.58 0.77 -10.43
N LEU A 80 -4.29 1.06 -10.19
CA LEU A 80 -3.21 0.44 -10.93
C LEU A 80 -2.99 -1.05 -10.54
N ALA A 81 -3.19 -1.42 -9.27
CA ALA A 81 -3.20 -2.82 -8.84
C ALA A 81 -4.35 -3.59 -9.52
N LEU A 82 -5.55 -3.01 -9.59
CA LEU A 82 -6.69 -3.57 -10.33
C LEU A 82 -6.37 -3.71 -11.83
N TYR A 83 -5.86 -2.64 -12.45
CA TYR A 83 -5.45 -2.67 -13.85
C TYR A 83 -4.44 -3.80 -14.13
N SER A 84 -3.48 -4.01 -13.21
CA SER A 84 -2.48 -5.07 -13.34
C SER A 84 -3.09 -6.47 -13.31
N ILE A 85 -4.15 -6.69 -12.52
CA ILE A 85 -4.89 -7.96 -12.51
C ILE A 85 -5.54 -8.22 -13.88
N PHE A 86 -6.14 -7.20 -14.49
CA PHE A 86 -6.79 -7.34 -15.80
C PHE A 86 -5.80 -7.42 -16.97
N ARG A 87 -4.64 -6.77 -16.87
CA ARG A 87 -3.71 -6.61 -17.99
C ARG A 87 -2.68 -7.73 -18.13
N PHE A 88 -2.24 -8.30 -17.01
CA PHE A 88 -1.15 -9.28 -16.97
C PHE A 88 -1.68 -10.68 -16.64
N GLU A 89 -1.15 -11.68 -17.33
CA GLU A 89 -1.49 -13.08 -17.09
C GLU A 89 -0.49 -13.71 -16.10
N GLY A 90 -1.00 -14.43 -15.09
CA GLY A 90 -0.20 -15.19 -14.14
C GLY A 90 -0.80 -15.23 -12.74
N GLY A 91 -1.03 -16.43 -12.19
CA GLY A 91 -1.63 -16.58 -10.86
C GLY A 91 -0.82 -15.92 -9.73
N ALA A 92 0.51 -15.95 -9.83
CA ALA A 92 1.40 -15.27 -8.89
C ALA A 92 1.24 -13.73 -8.96
N ILE A 93 1.03 -13.21 -10.16
CA ILE A 93 0.82 -11.77 -10.38
C ILE A 93 -0.48 -11.33 -9.69
N HIS A 94 -1.55 -12.08 -9.92
CA HIS A 94 -2.87 -11.78 -9.36
C HIS A 94 -2.87 -11.90 -7.85
N LEU A 95 -2.29 -12.97 -7.28
CA LEU A 95 -2.21 -13.17 -5.84
C LEU A 95 -1.50 -12.00 -5.14
N LEU A 96 -0.38 -11.55 -5.70
CA LEU A 96 0.38 -10.44 -5.14
C LEU A 96 -0.36 -9.10 -5.26
N GLN A 97 -1.07 -8.85 -6.36
CA GLN A 97 -1.92 -7.64 -6.45
C GLN A 97 -3.14 -7.70 -5.52
N ILE A 98 -3.70 -8.88 -5.26
CA ILE A 98 -4.74 -9.06 -4.24
C ILE A 98 -4.20 -8.68 -2.86
N VAL A 99 -2.97 -9.06 -2.52
CA VAL A 99 -2.35 -8.63 -1.25
C VAL A 99 -2.22 -7.11 -1.21
N ASN A 100 -1.78 -6.45 -2.29
CA ASN A 100 -1.75 -4.98 -2.35
C ASN A 100 -3.12 -4.35 -2.12
N LEU A 101 -4.18 -4.90 -2.71
CA LEU A 101 -5.56 -4.41 -2.53
C LEU A 101 -6.08 -4.62 -1.10
N VAL A 102 -5.81 -5.79 -0.51
CA VAL A 102 -6.16 -6.07 0.90
C VAL A 102 -5.43 -5.12 1.83
N CYS A 103 -4.14 -4.87 1.60
CA CYS A 103 -3.38 -3.90 2.36
C CYS A 103 -3.90 -2.48 2.16
N ALA A 104 -4.23 -2.06 0.93
CA ALA A 104 -4.84 -0.76 0.67
C ALA A 104 -6.16 -0.58 1.42
N LEU A 105 -7.02 -1.61 1.45
CA LEU A 105 -8.25 -1.60 2.24
C LEU A 105 -7.97 -1.47 3.74
N ALA A 106 -7.01 -2.24 4.27
CA ALA A 106 -6.60 -2.12 5.67
C ALA A 106 -6.09 -0.71 5.98
N MET A 107 -5.31 -0.11 5.08
CA MET A 107 -4.82 1.26 5.21
C MET A 107 -5.95 2.28 5.21
N MET A 108 -7.01 2.08 4.42
CA MET A 108 -8.22 2.93 4.46
C MET A 108 -8.92 2.86 5.82
N ILE A 109 -9.04 1.65 6.39
CA ILE A 109 -9.66 1.45 7.71
C ILE A 109 -8.84 2.12 8.82
N LEU A 110 -7.51 2.12 8.68
CA LEU A 110 -6.59 2.72 9.66
C LEU A 110 -6.42 4.23 9.51
N ALA A 111 -6.78 4.80 8.36
CA ALA A 111 -6.61 6.24 8.08
C ALA A 111 -7.24 7.18 9.13
N PRO A 112 -8.45 6.94 9.68
CA PRO A 112 -9.00 7.79 10.73
C PRO A 112 -8.10 7.83 11.97
N LEU A 113 -7.50 6.69 12.36
CA LEU A 113 -6.60 6.59 13.51
C LEU A 113 -5.27 7.31 13.28
N ILE A 114 -4.76 7.28 12.05
CA ILE A 114 -3.44 7.82 11.71
C ILE A 114 -3.53 9.30 11.34
N VAL A 115 -4.41 9.69 10.43
CA VAL A 115 -4.46 11.06 9.90
C VAL A 115 -5.75 11.81 10.23
N GLY A 116 -6.77 11.15 10.78
CA GLY A 116 -8.05 11.78 11.12
C GLY A 116 -7.96 12.77 12.28
N GLY A 117 -7.05 12.52 13.24
CA GLY A 117 -7.04 13.22 14.53
C GLY A 117 -8.14 12.66 15.42
N LEU A 118 -7.77 12.20 16.62
CA LEU A 118 -8.73 11.78 17.64
C LEU A 118 -9.47 12.99 18.21
#